data_AF-A0A6H5HZK7-F1
#
_entry.id   AF-A0A6H5HZK7-F1
#
_cell.length_a   1.000
_cell.length_b   1.000
_cell.length_c   1.000
_cell.angle_alpha   90.00
_cell.angle_beta   90.00
_cell.angle_gamma   90.00
#
_symmetry.space_group_name_H-M   'P 1'
#
loop_
_entity.id
_entity.type
_entity.pdbx_description
1 polymer ?
#
loop_
_entity_poly.entity_id
_entity_poly.type
_entity_poly.pdbx_seq_one_letter_code
_entity_poly.pdbx_strand_id
1 'polypeptide(L)'
;MALPAHNNVKNLIRAMIGKWAFIIQLKENQTEPIYIRRGIYQGDSMTLLLFILVTAFIVPAIEDDPDITRASQGRHRIAAFMDDIKTHAPTKKAAELIKRKLEDAAGEIGLTLNVEKCGVYVSGANDRLDEEAEEEIPFLPTVRDGYKYLGLVQTERDSPMNLVKIIQNTEQKLTEVLTSQLAPNQKIQLINTTLKPAVVYVTGNLYPNESRATSLKNCHDIDKRIRKALVTHEMLERTLTRAIVYLPTTLGGIGLKSVANETEIEYVRKYIYLLHHPDMRETKAEYERLAAAGWRNLITDAQQVLVSYGMEAPAINPCDSLNTHCKRVVDSLKSLQEKKTIESWTASSHYARLVTQAKHKIRFPALTDYRVETWTTTTARTAAEEQVHGLEANPARHRTCRLGCNTNETANHVVSSCITQEYLTAWYTTL
;
A
#
# COMPACT_ATOMS: atom_id res chain seq x y z
N MET A 1 -19.73 -34.42 0.38
CA MET A 1 -18.31 -34.47 -0.02
C MET A 1 -17.45 -34.88 1.18
N ALA A 2 -16.54 -35.85 1.05
CA ALA A 2 -15.68 -36.27 2.15
C ALA A 2 -14.38 -35.43 2.16
N LEU A 3 -14.14 -34.66 3.23
CA LEU A 3 -12.88 -33.92 3.43
C LEU A 3 -11.66 -34.83 3.10
N PRO A 4 -10.65 -34.39 2.34
CA PRO A 4 -9.46 -35.18 2.04
C PRO A 4 -8.50 -35.20 3.24
N ALA A 5 -8.99 -35.68 4.39
CA ALA A 5 -8.26 -35.73 5.65
C ALA A 5 -8.31 -37.14 6.27
N HIS A 6 -7.30 -37.46 7.06
CA HIS A 6 -7.25 -38.70 7.83
C HIS A 6 -8.47 -38.82 8.75
N ASN A 7 -8.99 -40.03 8.94
CA ASN A 7 -10.23 -40.24 9.72
C ASN A 7 -10.13 -39.70 11.15
N ASN A 8 -8.97 -39.82 11.79
CA ASN A 8 -8.73 -39.24 13.12
C ASN A 8 -8.92 -37.72 13.14
N VAL A 9 -8.44 -37.02 12.10
CA VAL A 9 -8.58 -35.56 11.97
C VAL A 9 -10.05 -35.20 11.75
N LYS A 10 -10.76 -35.93 10.89
CA LYS A 10 -12.21 -35.74 10.70
C LYS A 10 -13.00 -35.92 11.98
N ASN A 11 -12.67 -36.96 12.76
CA ASN A 11 -13.34 -37.25 14.02
C ASN A 11 -13.04 -36.18 15.07
N LEU A 12 -11.79 -35.71 15.15
CA LEU A 12 -11.41 -34.60 16.01
C LEU A 12 -12.18 -33.32 15.65
N ILE A 13 -12.20 -32.95 14.36
CA ILE A 13 -12.92 -31.77 13.87
C ILE A 13 -14.41 -31.89 14.22
N ARG A 14 -15.06 -33.03 13.96
CA ARG A 14 -16.47 -33.25 14.33
C ARG A 14 -16.71 -33.11 15.84
N ALA A 15 -15.83 -33.70 16.65
CA ALA A 15 -15.93 -33.62 18.10
C ALA A 15 -15.74 -32.18 18.62
N MET A 16 -14.87 -31.41 18.00
CA MET A 16 -14.67 -29.99 18.32
C MET A 16 -15.89 -29.15 17.92
N ILE A 17 -16.36 -29.29 16.67
CA ILE A 17 -17.52 -28.56 16.15
C ILE A 17 -18.77 -28.86 16.98
N GLY A 18 -18.97 -30.11 17.40
CA GLY A 18 -20.10 -30.50 18.24
C GLY A 18 -20.10 -29.85 19.63
N LYS A 19 -18.98 -29.27 20.07
CA LYS A 19 -18.85 -28.53 21.33
C LYS A 19 -18.96 -27.02 21.16
N TRP A 20 -19.09 -26.51 19.93
CA TRP A 20 -19.17 -25.08 19.69
C TRP A 20 -20.48 -24.52 20.23
N ALA A 21 -20.35 -23.61 21.18
CA ALA A 21 -21.44 -22.82 21.74
C ALA A 21 -20.91 -21.43 22.05
N PHE A 22 -21.81 -20.44 22.04
CA PHE A 22 -21.51 -19.11 22.55
C PHE A 22 -22.47 -18.76 23.67
N ILE A 23 -22.02 -17.85 24.51
CA ILE A 23 -22.76 -17.33 25.65
C ILE A 23 -22.81 -15.82 25.44
N ILE A 24 -24.00 -15.24 25.50
CA ILE A 24 -24.16 -13.79 25.44
C ILE A 24 -24.18 -13.28 26.88
N GLN A 25 -23.22 -12.43 27.23
CA GLN A 25 -23.17 -11.77 28.52
C GLN A 25 -23.54 -10.29 28.37
N LEU A 26 -24.58 -9.87 29.08
CA LEU A 26 -25.03 -8.49 29.16
C LEU A 26 -25.00 -8.04 30.63
N LYS A 27 -23.91 -7.35 31.01
CA LYS A 27 -23.58 -7.03 32.42
C LYS A 27 -23.47 -8.31 33.26
N GLU A 28 -24.34 -8.45 34.26
CA GLU A 28 -24.41 -9.60 35.18
C GLU A 28 -25.30 -10.73 34.64
N ASN A 29 -26.09 -10.49 33.59
CA ASN A 29 -26.96 -11.48 33.01
C ASN A 29 -26.23 -12.27 31.92
N GLN A 30 -26.34 -13.58 31.99
CA GLN A 30 -25.73 -14.51 31.06
C GLN A 30 -26.80 -15.42 30.46
N THR A 31 -26.73 -15.70 29.17
CA THR A 31 -27.57 -16.73 28.56
C THR A 31 -27.04 -18.12 28.93
N GLU A 32 -27.93 -19.13 28.85
CA GLU A 32 -27.47 -20.51 28.69
C GLU A 32 -26.61 -20.66 27.41
N PRO A 33 -25.73 -21.68 27.34
CA PRO A 33 -24.95 -21.94 26.14
C PRO A 33 -25.83 -22.14 24.89
N ILE A 34 -25.61 -21.30 23.88
CA ILE A 34 -26.29 -21.39 22.59
C ILE A 34 -25.39 -22.19 21.64
N TYR A 35 -25.76 -23.45 21.40
CA TYR A 35 -25.00 -24.35 20.55
C TYR A 35 -25.10 -24.00 19.07
N ILE A 36 -23.96 -23.98 18.38
CA ILE A 36 -23.87 -23.68 16.96
C ILE A 36 -24.21 -24.95 16.18
N ARG A 37 -25.36 -24.96 15.51
CA ARG A 37 -25.81 -26.10 14.68
C ARG A 37 -25.38 -26.01 13.22
N ARG A 38 -25.18 -24.80 12.71
CA ARG A 38 -24.78 -24.51 11.32
C ARG A 38 -23.85 -23.30 11.32
N GLY A 39 -22.75 -23.40 10.60
CA GLY A 39 -21.74 -22.35 10.50
C GLY A 39 -20.43 -22.72 11.20
N ILE A 40 -19.42 -21.89 10.96
CA ILE A 40 -18.08 -22.01 11.52
C ILE A 40 -17.79 -20.81 12.42
N TYR A 41 -17.01 -21.02 13.48
CA TYR A 41 -16.69 -19.96 14.42
C TYR A 41 -15.77 -18.91 13.79
N GLN A 42 -16.15 -17.63 13.84
CA GLN A 42 -15.29 -16.54 13.37
C GLN A 42 -14.26 -16.19 14.45
N GLY A 43 -12.98 -16.09 14.06
CA GLY A 43 -11.87 -15.79 14.97
C GLY A 43 -11.07 -17.00 15.45
N ASP A 44 -11.49 -18.22 15.10
CA ASP A 44 -10.67 -19.42 15.27
C ASP A 44 -9.73 -19.63 14.08
N SER A 45 -8.49 -20.07 14.34
CA SER A 45 -7.47 -20.21 13.28
C SER A 45 -7.74 -21.35 12.30
N MET A 46 -8.45 -22.41 12.72
CA MET A 46 -8.76 -23.58 11.90
C MET A 46 -10.00 -23.35 11.02
N THR A 47 -10.94 -22.52 11.47
CA THR A 47 -12.22 -22.33 10.76
C THR A 47 -12.05 -21.71 9.39
N LEU A 48 -11.03 -20.86 9.18
CA LEU A 48 -10.68 -20.34 7.87
C LEU A 48 -10.32 -21.46 6.88
N LEU A 49 -9.50 -22.41 7.30
CA LEU A 49 -9.13 -23.55 6.46
C LEU A 49 -10.34 -24.44 6.18
N LEU A 50 -11.19 -24.68 7.19
CA LEU A 50 -12.42 -25.45 7.02
C LEU A 50 -13.37 -24.79 6.02
N PHE A 51 -13.50 -23.46 6.06
CA PHE A 51 -14.28 -22.71 5.08
C PHE A 51 -13.78 -22.98 3.66
N ILE A 52 -12.47 -22.76 3.44
CA ILE A 52 -11.84 -22.96 2.13
C ILE A 52 -12.04 -24.39 1.65
N LEU A 53 -11.83 -25.40 2.50
CA LEU A 53 -12.00 -26.81 2.12
C LEU A 53 -13.44 -27.16 1.73
N VAL A 54 -14.43 -26.53 2.37
CA VAL A 54 -15.84 -26.76 2.08
C VAL A 54 -16.29 -26.00 0.84
N THR A 55 -15.74 -24.82 0.55
CA THR A 55 -16.11 -24.01 -0.62
C THR A 55 -15.25 -24.28 -1.86
N ALA A 56 -14.09 -24.93 -1.71
CA ALA A 56 -13.13 -25.16 -2.79
C ALA A 56 -13.71 -25.87 -4.02
N PHE A 57 -14.74 -26.70 -3.86
CA PHE A 57 -15.35 -27.41 -4.99
C PHE A 57 -16.22 -26.52 -5.89
N ILE A 58 -16.62 -25.34 -5.43
CA ILE A 58 -17.46 -24.41 -6.21
C ILE A 58 -16.73 -23.97 -7.48
N VAL A 59 -15.42 -23.74 -7.38
CA VAL A 59 -14.58 -23.32 -8.51
C VAL A 59 -14.58 -24.35 -9.64
N PRO A 60 -14.15 -25.62 -9.44
CA PRO A 60 -14.20 -26.64 -10.50
C PRO A 60 -15.64 -26.98 -10.91
N ALA A 61 -16.63 -26.87 -10.02
CA ALA A 61 -18.03 -27.05 -10.41
C ALA A 61 -18.51 -26.06 -11.47
N ILE A 62 -17.87 -24.88 -11.58
CA ILE A 62 -18.15 -23.88 -12.61
C ILE A 62 -17.18 -24.03 -13.79
N GLU A 63 -15.88 -24.19 -13.54
CA GLU A 63 -14.86 -24.28 -14.59
C GLU A 63 -15.01 -25.50 -15.49
N ASP A 64 -15.35 -26.65 -14.91
CA ASP A 64 -15.44 -27.93 -15.63
C ASP A 64 -16.85 -28.23 -16.14
N ASP A 65 -17.82 -27.32 -15.94
CA ASP A 65 -19.20 -27.56 -16.36
C ASP A 65 -19.30 -27.54 -17.90
N PRO A 66 -19.79 -28.64 -18.54
CA PRO A 66 -19.82 -28.74 -19.99
C PRO A 66 -20.75 -27.74 -20.66
N ASP A 67 -21.86 -27.37 -20.02
CA ASP A 67 -22.84 -26.45 -20.60
C ASP A 67 -22.35 -25.00 -20.50
N ILE A 68 -21.72 -24.63 -19.38
CA ILE A 68 -21.02 -23.35 -19.23
C ILE A 68 -19.88 -23.25 -20.25
N THR A 69 -19.06 -24.30 -20.37
CA THR A 69 -17.96 -24.36 -21.33
C THR A 69 -18.45 -24.19 -22.78
N ARG A 70 -19.54 -24.88 -23.15
CA ARG A 70 -20.15 -24.76 -24.48
C ARG A 70 -20.70 -23.35 -24.72
N ALA A 71 -21.45 -22.79 -23.77
CA ALA A 71 -22.06 -21.46 -23.91
C ALA A 71 -21.04 -20.31 -23.93
N SER A 72 -19.89 -20.51 -23.30
CA SER A 72 -18.79 -19.54 -23.24
C SER A 72 -17.66 -19.80 -24.24
N GLN A 73 -17.71 -20.89 -24.99
CA GLN A 73 -16.59 -21.37 -25.83
C GLN A 73 -15.28 -21.49 -25.04
N GLY A 74 -15.34 -21.91 -23.77
CA GLY A 74 -14.19 -22.03 -22.87
C GLY A 74 -13.56 -20.70 -22.42
N ARG A 75 -14.21 -19.56 -22.68
CA ARG A 75 -13.71 -18.22 -22.32
C ARG A 75 -14.22 -17.68 -20.99
N HIS A 76 -15.00 -18.45 -20.25
CA HIS A 76 -15.41 -18.07 -18.90
C HIS A 76 -14.21 -18.10 -17.94
N ARG A 77 -14.21 -17.25 -16.92
CA ARG A 77 -13.18 -17.21 -15.86
C ARG A 77 -13.84 -17.03 -14.51
N ILE A 78 -13.21 -17.55 -13.47
CA ILE A 78 -13.65 -17.38 -12.09
C ILE A 78 -12.47 -16.92 -11.24
N ALA A 79 -12.75 -16.01 -10.31
CA ALA A 79 -11.83 -15.59 -9.28
C ALA A 79 -12.58 -15.67 -7.95
N ALA A 80 -12.03 -16.42 -7.00
CA ALA A 80 -12.61 -16.61 -5.68
C ALA A 80 -11.64 -16.12 -4.61
N PHE A 81 -12.14 -15.30 -3.69
CA PHE A 81 -11.43 -14.91 -2.50
C PHE A 81 -12.36 -15.05 -1.30
N MET A 82 -12.19 -16.14 -0.55
CA MET A 82 -13.12 -16.53 0.52
C MET A 82 -14.55 -16.63 -0.02
N ASP A 83 -15.50 -15.84 0.49
CA ASP A 83 -16.89 -15.79 0.07
C ASP A 83 -17.12 -14.89 -1.16
N ASP A 84 -16.18 -14.01 -1.48
CA ASP A 84 -16.26 -13.13 -2.65
C ASP A 84 -15.86 -13.91 -3.92
N ILE A 85 -16.87 -14.34 -4.67
CA ILE A 85 -16.72 -14.99 -5.98
C ILE A 85 -17.06 -14.00 -7.09
N LYS A 86 -16.13 -13.83 -8.03
CA LYS A 86 -16.30 -13.03 -9.25
C LYS A 86 -16.17 -13.95 -10.46
N THR A 87 -17.10 -13.83 -11.39
CA THR A 87 -17.07 -14.60 -12.64
C THR A 87 -17.08 -13.67 -13.84
N HIS A 88 -16.44 -14.12 -14.92
CA HIS A 88 -16.44 -13.47 -16.22
C HIS A 88 -17.04 -14.43 -17.24
N ALA A 89 -17.98 -13.93 -18.03
CA ALA A 89 -18.65 -14.70 -19.07
C ALA A 89 -18.74 -13.85 -20.35
N PRO A 90 -18.49 -14.44 -21.54
CA PRO A 90 -18.56 -13.71 -22.81
C PRO A 90 -19.99 -13.53 -23.33
N THR A 91 -20.97 -14.23 -22.76
CA THR A 91 -22.37 -14.21 -23.21
C THR A 91 -23.32 -14.20 -22.00
N LYS A 92 -24.49 -13.57 -22.15
CA LYS A 92 -25.55 -13.59 -21.12
C LYS A 92 -25.95 -15.01 -20.73
N LYS A 93 -26.12 -15.88 -21.73
CA LYS A 93 -26.46 -17.29 -21.53
C LYS A 93 -25.44 -18.00 -20.64
N ALA A 94 -24.14 -17.78 -20.85
CA ALA A 94 -23.11 -18.36 -19.99
C ALA A 94 -23.18 -17.77 -18.57
N ALA A 95 -23.42 -16.46 -18.42
CA ALA A 95 -23.57 -15.83 -17.11
C ALA A 95 -24.79 -16.37 -16.32
N GLU A 96 -25.92 -16.59 -16.98
CA GLU A 96 -27.11 -17.21 -16.37
C GLU A 96 -26.85 -18.66 -15.92
N LEU A 97 -26.13 -19.44 -16.73
CA LEU A 97 -25.74 -20.81 -16.36
C LEU A 97 -24.79 -20.80 -15.15
N ILE A 98 -23.81 -19.90 -15.14
CA ILE A 98 -22.90 -19.71 -14.01
C ILE A 98 -23.67 -19.34 -12.75
N LYS A 99 -24.63 -18.40 -12.82
CA LYS A 99 -25.48 -18.02 -11.68
C LYS A 99 -26.19 -19.24 -11.09
N ARG A 100 -26.90 -20.02 -11.93
CA ARG A 100 -27.64 -21.20 -11.47
C ARG A 100 -26.71 -22.23 -10.85
N LYS A 101 -25.57 -22.50 -11.50
CA LYS A 101 -24.58 -23.45 -10.99
C LYS A 101 -24.01 -23.02 -9.65
N LEU A 102 -23.78 -21.72 -9.48
CA LEU A 102 -23.32 -21.15 -8.22
C LEU A 102 -24.38 -21.28 -7.12
N GLU A 103 -25.66 -21.03 -7.42
CA GLU A 103 -26.79 -21.23 -6.49
C GLU A 103 -26.90 -22.68 -6.06
N ASP A 104 -26.83 -23.62 -7.00
CA ASP A 104 -26.91 -25.06 -6.74
C ASP A 104 -25.72 -25.53 -5.90
N ALA A 105 -24.48 -25.20 -6.31
CA ALA A 105 -23.28 -25.58 -5.59
C ALA A 105 -23.22 -24.97 -4.18
N ALA A 106 -23.59 -23.70 -4.02
CA ALA A 106 -23.70 -23.09 -2.69
C ALA A 106 -24.77 -23.80 -1.85
N GLY A 107 -25.92 -24.14 -2.44
CA GLY A 107 -27.00 -24.87 -1.79
C GLY A 107 -26.58 -26.24 -1.26
N GLU A 108 -25.75 -26.98 -2.01
CA GLU A 108 -25.25 -28.31 -1.60
C GLU A 108 -24.45 -28.29 -0.28
N ILE A 109 -23.75 -27.19 -0.01
CA ILE A 109 -23.02 -26.99 1.26
C ILE A 109 -23.78 -26.13 2.25
N GLY A 110 -25.05 -25.83 1.96
CA GLY A 110 -25.88 -25.02 2.81
C GLY A 110 -25.40 -23.58 2.93
N LEU A 111 -24.89 -23.00 1.85
CA LEU A 111 -24.73 -21.56 1.70
C LEU A 111 -25.85 -21.00 0.82
N THR A 112 -26.09 -19.71 0.95
CA THR A 112 -27.06 -18.97 0.13
C THR A 112 -26.39 -17.70 -0.37
N LEU A 113 -26.64 -17.34 -1.62
CA LEU A 113 -26.11 -16.09 -2.18
C LEU A 113 -26.77 -14.88 -1.50
N ASN A 114 -25.94 -13.89 -1.18
CA ASN A 114 -26.45 -12.59 -0.74
C ASN A 114 -26.78 -11.75 -1.97
N VAL A 115 -28.04 -11.85 -2.42
CA VAL A 115 -28.52 -11.19 -3.64
C VAL A 115 -28.31 -9.66 -3.61
N GLU A 116 -28.45 -9.03 -2.44
CA GLU A 116 -28.23 -7.58 -2.27
C GLU A 116 -26.77 -7.15 -2.52
N LYS A 117 -25.83 -8.08 -2.36
CA LYS A 117 -24.40 -7.86 -2.62
C LYS A 117 -23.96 -8.38 -3.98
N CYS A 118 -24.81 -9.10 -4.69
CA CYS A 118 -24.52 -9.60 -6.03
C CYS A 118 -24.90 -8.56 -7.08
N GLY A 119 -24.26 -8.61 -8.24
CA GLY A 119 -24.61 -7.75 -9.36
C GLY A 119 -23.97 -8.24 -10.66
N VAL A 120 -24.39 -7.68 -11.77
CA VAL A 120 -23.85 -7.99 -13.09
C VAL A 120 -23.35 -6.70 -13.72
N TYR A 121 -22.10 -6.69 -14.15
CA TYR A 121 -21.56 -5.60 -14.94
C TYR A 121 -21.47 -6.05 -16.40
N VAL A 122 -22.11 -5.29 -17.30
CA VAL A 122 -22.06 -5.53 -18.74
C VAL A 122 -21.09 -4.52 -19.36
N SER A 123 -20.05 -5.04 -20.02
CA SER A 123 -19.07 -4.21 -20.73
C SER A 123 -19.75 -3.39 -21.83
N GLY A 124 -19.40 -2.12 -21.95
CA GLY A 124 -19.97 -1.19 -22.94
C GLY A 124 -21.42 -0.74 -22.67
N ALA A 125 -22.00 -1.05 -21.51
CA ALA A 125 -23.37 -0.64 -21.17
C ALA A 125 -23.56 0.89 -21.10
N ASN A 126 -22.51 1.66 -20.80
CA ASN A 126 -22.59 3.12 -20.72
C ASN A 126 -22.70 3.81 -22.09
N ASP A 127 -22.31 3.15 -23.19
CA ASP A 127 -22.41 3.69 -24.55
C ASP A 127 -23.75 3.36 -25.22
N ARG A 128 -24.55 2.49 -24.60
CA ARG A 128 -25.90 2.14 -25.07
C ARG A 128 -26.91 2.95 -24.26
N LEU A 129 -27.30 4.10 -24.79
CA LEU A 129 -28.41 4.93 -24.28
C LEU A 129 -29.79 4.24 -24.40
N ASP A 130 -29.84 2.97 -24.82
CA ASP A 130 -31.07 2.21 -24.96
C ASP A 130 -31.43 1.57 -23.62
N GLU A 131 -32.37 2.19 -22.92
CA GLU A 131 -33.07 1.64 -21.75
C GLU A 131 -33.75 0.29 -22.06
N GLU A 132 -33.90 -0.07 -23.34
CA GLU A 132 -34.55 -1.30 -23.82
C GLU A 132 -33.61 -2.50 -24.01
N ALA A 133 -32.29 -2.32 -23.86
CA ALA A 133 -31.29 -3.38 -23.99
C ALA A 133 -30.67 -3.81 -22.65
N GLU A 134 -31.36 -3.56 -21.53
CA GLU A 134 -31.00 -4.18 -20.26
C GLU A 134 -31.28 -5.67 -20.35
N GLU A 135 -30.27 -6.42 -20.81
CA GLU A 135 -30.24 -7.87 -20.70
C GLU A 135 -30.08 -8.26 -19.22
N GLU A 136 -31.13 -8.04 -18.42
CA GLU A 136 -31.16 -8.39 -17.01
C GLU A 136 -30.95 -9.90 -16.84
N ILE A 137 -30.01 -10.27 -15.98
CA ILE A 137 -29.94 -11.63 -15.45
C ILE A 137 -30.95 -11.68 -14.31
N PRO A 138 -31.93 -12.62 -14.32
CA PRO A 138 -32.99 -12.64 -13.32
C PRO A 138 -32.44 -12.58 -11.90
N PHE A 139 -32.98 -11.66 -11.10
CA PHE A 139 -32.66 -11.42 -9.69
C PHE A 139 -31.26 -10.85 -9.40
N LEU A 140 -30.48 -10.46 -10.42
CA LEU A 140 -29.22 -9.76 -10.22
C LEU A 140 -29.30 -8.33 -10.76
N PRO A 141 -29.05 -7.30 -9.94
CA PRO A 141 -29.05 -5.93 -10.41
C PRO A 141 -27.89 -5.68 -11.38
N THR A 142 -28.16 -4.93 -12.45
CA THR A 142 -27.13 -4.44 -13.36
C THR A 142 -26.38 -3.27 -12.70
N VAL A 143 -25.05 -3.35 -12.64
CA VAL A 143 -24.19 -2.28 -12.12
C VAL A 143 -23.56 -1.54 -13.29
N ARG A 144 -23.70 -0.22 -13.37
CA ARG A 144 -23.25 0.60 -14.52
C ARG A 144 -21.84 1.19 -14.34
N ASP A 145 -21.47 1.54 -13.12
CA ASP A 145 -20.20 2.24 -12.82
C ASP A 145 -18.99 1.30 -12.65
N GLY A 146 -19.15 0.01 -12.97
CA GLY A 146 -18.15 -1.03 -12.79
C GLY A 146 -18.44 -1.98 -11.64
N TYR A 147 -17.88 -3.19 -11.71
CA TYR A 147 -18.04 -4.22 -10.70
C TYR A 147 -17.00 -4.05 -9.58
N LYS A 148 -17.45 -3.97 -8.33
CA LYS A 148 -16.55 -3.86 -7.18
C LYS A 148 -16.05 -5.24 -6.74
N TYR A 149 -14.74 -5.45 -6.76
CA TYR A 149 -14.10 -6.68 -6.28
C TYR A 149 -12.85 -6.36 -5.46
N LEU A 150 -12.71 -6.96 -4.27
CA LEU A 150 -11.60 -6.72 -3.33
C LEU A 150 -11.31 -5.23 -3.07
N GLY A 151 -12.38 -4.43 -3.01
CA GLY A 151 -12.31 -2.99 -2.75
C GLY A 151 -12.00 -2.11 -3.96
N LEU A 152 -11.76 -2.68 -5.15
CA LEU A 152 -11.51 -1.94 -6.39
C LEU A 152 -12.70 -2.07 -7.35
N VAL A 153 -13.07 -0.97 -7.99
CA VAL A 153 -14.10 -0.91 -9.03
C VAL A 153 -13.47 -1.21 -10.39
N GLN A 154 -13.94 -2.26 -11.06
CA GLN A 154 -13.37 -2.77 -12.30
C GLN A 154 -14.41 -2.75 -13.42
N THR A 155 -14.06 -2.18 -14.56
CA THR A 155 -14.82 -2.27 -15.82
C THR A 155 -14.10 -3.24 -16.75
N GLU A 156 -14.01 -2.95 -18.06
CA GLU A 156 -13.03 -3.59 -18.97
C GLU A 156 -11.58 -3.34 -18.53
N ARG A 157 -11.36 -2.24 -17.80
CA ARG A 157 -10.10 -1.85 -17.17
C ARG A 157 -10.38 -1.31 -15.78
N ASP A 158 -9.35 -0.98 -15.01
CA ASP A 158 -9.61 -0.41 -13.69
C ASP A 158 -10.15 1.02 -13.78
N SER A 159 -11.22 1.28 -13.03
CA SER A 159 -11.92 2.57 -13.04
C SER A 159 -11.05 3.69 -12.45
N PRO A 160 -10.97 4.88 -13.08
CA PRO A 160 -10.33 6.06 -12.50
C PRO A 160 -10.95 6.47 -11.15
N MET A 161 -12.20 6.09 -10.87
CA MET A 161 -12.89 6.35 -9.61
C MET A 161 -12.13 5.77 -8.40
N ASN A 162 -11.40 4.67 -8.58
CA ASN A 162 -10.57 4.08 -7.52
C ASN A 162 -9.54 5.08 -7.00
N LEU A 163 -8.90 5.82 -7.91
CA LEU A 163 -7.89 6.82 -7.57
C LEU A 163 -8.53 8.02 -6.87
N VAL A 164 -9.68 8.50 -7.35
CA VAL A 164 -10.43 9.60 -6.72
C VAL A 164 -10.80 9.25 -5.28
N LYS A 165 -11.38 8.06 -5.08
CA LYS A 165 -11.83 7.59 -3.77
C LYS A 165 -10.67 7.42 -2.78
N ILE A 166 -9.54 6.85 -3.22
CA ILE A 166 -8.39 6.70 -2.33
C ILE A 166 -7.75 8.05 -1.98
N ILE A 167 -7.76 9.03 -2.89
CA ILE A 167 -7.30 10.40 -2.59
C ILE A 167 -8.19 11.04 -1.52
N GLN A 168 -9.51 10.97 -1.67
CA GLN A 168 -10.45 11.51 -0.68
C GLN A 168 -10.26 10.86 0.70
N ASN A 169 -10.20 9.52 0.76
CA ASN A 169 -9.96 8.79 2.00
C ASN A 169 -8.59 9.14 2.62
N THR A 170 -7.59 9.37 1.77
CA THR A 170 -6.24 9.78 2.20
C THR A 170 -6.28 11.16 2.84
N GLU A 171 -6.97 12.12 2.24
CA GLU A 171 -7.08 13.49 2.75
C GLU A 171 -7.83 13.53 4.10
N GLN A 172 -8.91 12.75 4.23
CA GLN A 172 -9.65 12.61 5.49
C GLN A 172 -8.78 12.05 6.61
N LYS A 173 -8.19 10.87 6.40
CA LYS A 173 -7.33 10.21 7.41
C LYS A 173 -6.07 11.02 7.72
N LEU A 174 -5.50 11.69 6.72
CA LEU A 174 -4.35 12.56 6.94
C LEU A 174 -4.72 13.72 7.85
N THR A 175 -5.87 14.34 7.66
CA THR A 175 -6.37 15.41 8.52
C THR A 175 -6.55 14.92 9.96
N GLU A 176 -7.15 13.75 10.16
CA GLU A 176 -7.30 13.13 11.50
C GLU A 176 -5.93 12.91 12.18
N VAL A 177 -4.96 12.35 11.46
CA VAL A 177 -3.61 12.10 12.02
C VAL A 177 -2.90 13.42 12.34
N LEU A 178 -2.94 14.41 11.45
CA LEU A 178 -2.22 15.66 11.61
C LEU A 178 -2.83 16.57 12.69
N THR A 179 -4.14 16.51 12.92
CA THR A 179 -4.83 17.26 13.99
C THR A 179 -4.75 16.59 15.36
N SER A 180 -4.32 15.33 15.44
CA SER A 180 -4.14 14.62 16.71
C SER A 180 -3.05 15.26 17.60
N GLN A 181 -3.11 14.97 18.91
CA GLN A 181 -2.11 15.41 19.89
C GLN A 181 -0.85 14.52 19.92
N LEU A 182 -0.64 13.70 18.89
CA LEU A 182 0.51 12.81 18.81
C LEU A 182 1.81 13.58 18.50
N ALA A 183 2.93 13.02 18.95
CA ALA A 183 4.25 13.56 18.63
C ALA A 183 4.53 13.47 17.11
N PRO A 184 5.39 14.33 16.55
CA PRO A 184 5.68 14.35 15.10
C PRO A 184 6.11 12.99 14.54
N ASN A 185 7.00 12.29 15.24
CA ASN A 185 7.48 10.96 14.86
C ASN A 185 6.34 9.92 14.84
N GLN A 186 5.43 9.97 15.81
CA GLN A 186 4.25 9.09 15.88
C GLN A 186 3.28 9.35 14.73
N LYS A 187 3.04 10.62 14.38
CA LYS A 187 2.22 11.00 13.21
C LYS A 187 2.80 10.44 11.91
N ILE A 188 4.11 10.59 11.70
CA ILE A 188 4.78 10.04 10.51
C ILE A 188 4.75 8.51 10.51
N GLN A 189 4.96 7.87 11.66
CA GLN A 189 4.83 6.43 11.80
C GLN A 189 3.43 5.96 11.42
N LEU A 190 2.37 6.60 11.92
CA LEU A 190 0.99 6.29 11.56
C LEU A 190 0.73 6.46 10.07
N ILE A 191 1.21 7.54 9.45
CA ILE A 191 1.07 7.74 8.01
C ILE A 191 1.74 6.58 7.25
N ASN A 192 2.96 6.21 7.64
CA ASN A 192 3.72 5.14 7.00
C ASN A 192 3.14 3.74 7.21
N THR A 193 2.47 3.47 8.33
CA THR A 193 1.94 2.14 8.67
C THR A 193 0.48 1.94 8.33
N THR A 194 -0.30 3.02 8.14
CA THR A 194 -1.76 2.92 7.90
C THR A 194 -2.17 3.51 6.55
N LEU A 195 -1.82 4.77 6.30
CA LEU A 195 -2.23 5.51 5.11
C LEU A 195 -1.47 5.03 3.87
N LYS A 196 -0.14 4.94 3.96
CA LYS A 196 0.70 4.54 2.82
C LYS A 196 0.35 3.15 2.28
N PRO A 197 0.19 2.10 3.11
CA PRO A 197 -0.21 0.78 2.60
C PRO A 197 -1.57 0.79 1.88
N ALA A 198 -2.55 1.57 2.36
CA ALA A 198 -3.85 1.67 1.71
C ALA A 198 -3.76 2.32 0.31
N VAL A 199 -2.94 3.38 0.18
CA VAL A 199 -2.70 4.03 -1.12
C VAL A 199 -1.91 3.13 -2.07
N VAL A 200 -0.89 2.45 -1.56
CA VAL A 200 -0.05 1.52 -2.33
C VAL A 200 -0.85 0.30 -2.80
N TYR A 201 -1.79 -0.20 -1.99
CA TYR A 201 -2.71 -1.25 -2.40
C TYR A 201 -3.50 -0.85 -3.65
N VAL A 202 -4.04 0.38 -3.69
CA VAL A 202 -4.77 0.86 -4.86
C VAL A 202 -3.80 1.07 -6.03
N THR A 203 -2.82 1.98 -5.88
CA THR A 203 -1.92 2.37 -6.97
C THR A 203 -1.08 1.22 -7.53
N GLY A 204 -0.75 0.23 -6.71
CA GLY A 204 -0.01 -0.97 -7.12
C GLY A 204 -0.86 -1.99 -7.87
N ASN A 205 -2.19 -1.95 -7.77
CA ASN A 205 -3.09 -2.93 -8.40
C ASN A 205 -3.95 -2.34 -9.52
N LEU A 206 -3.84 -1.03 -9.81
CA LEU A 206 -4.53 -0.41 -10.94
C LEU A 206 -3.73 -0.54 -12.25
N TYR A 207 -4.39 -0.99 -13.30
CA TYR A 207 -3.92 -1.01 -14.69
C TYR A 207 -4.92 -0.27 -15.60
N PRO A 208 -5.04 1.07 -15.49
CA PRO A 208 -5.95 1.84 -16.35
C PRO A 208 -5.43 1.91 -17.79
N ASN A 209 -6.21 2.47 -18.71
CA ASN A 209 -5.74 2.79 -20.07
C ASN A 209 -4.79 4.00 -20.09
N GLU A 210 -3.71 3.92 -19.35
CA GLU A 210 -2.68 4.95 -19.27
C GLU A 210 -1.29 4.33 -19.17
N SER A 211 -0.29 5.13 -19.56
CA SER A 211 1.10 4.75 -19.37
C SER A 211 1.44 4.64 -17.89
N ARG A 212 2.42 3.80 -17.55
CA ARG A 212 3.00 3.74 -16.19
C ARG A 212 3.48 5.10 -15.69
N ALA A 213 4.04 5.92 -16.58
CA ALA A 213 4.49 7.27 -16.23
C ALA A 213 3.32 8.14 -15.71
N THR A 214 2.12 7.99 -16.29
CA THR A 214 0.90 8.65 -15.79
C THR A 214 0.51 8.14 -14.40
N SER A 215 0.53 6.83 -14.17
CA SER A 215 0.22 6.27 -12.85
C SER A 215 1.22 6.71 -11.77
N LEU A 216 2.51 6.77 -12.09
CA LEU A 216 3.51 7.29 -11.16
C LEU A 216 3.39 8.80 -10.94
N LYS A 217 3.00 9.56 -11.96
CA LYS A 217 2.67 10.98 -11.79
C LYS A 217 1.53 11.15 -10.79
N ASN A 218 0.49 10.33 -10.86
CA ASN A 218 -0.60 10.32 -9.87
C ASN A 218 -0.06 10.02 -8.46
N CYS A 219 0.86 9.05 -8.32
CA CYS A 219 1.53 8.78 -7.03
C CYS A 219 2.32 10.00 -6.51
N HIS A 220 3.06 10.68 -7.38
CA HIS A 220 3.78 11.91 -7.04
C HIS A 220 2.85 13.07 -6.65
N ASP A 221 1.67 13.17 -7.27
CA ASP A 221 0.66 14.15 -6.92
C ASP A 221 0.04 13.87 -5.53
N ILE A 222 -0.16 12.60 -5.17
CA ILE A 222 -0.54 12.21 -3.80
C ILE A 222 0.57 12.60 -2.82
N ASP A 223 1.84 12.29 -3.12
CA ASP A 223 2.98 12.72 -2.31
C ASP A 223 3.06 14.25 -2.15
N LYS A 224 2.70 15.00 -3.20
CA LYS A 224 2.60 16.47 -3.15
C LYS A 224 1.48 16.93 -2.23
N ARG A 225 0.30 16.30 -2.26
CA ARG A 225 -0.83 16.59 -1.35
C ARG A 225 -0.44 16.33 0.11
N ILE A 226 0.20 15.18 0.38
CA ILE A 226 0.67 14.85 1.73
C ILE A 226 1.67 15.90 2.25
N ARG A 227 2.65 16.29 1.43
CA ARG A 227 3.60 17.35 1.81
C ARG A 227 2.92 18.70 2.06
N LYS A 228 1.95 19.08 1.23
CA LYS A 228 1.19 20.32 1.45
C LYS A 228 0.46 20.29 2.79
N ALA A 229 -0.17 19.17 3.13
CA ALA A 229 -0.83 19.02 4.43
C ALA A 229 0.17 19.11 5.60
N LEU A 230 1.36 18.51 5.47
CA LEU A 230 2.42 18.66 6.49
C LEU A 230 2.83 20.13 6.68
N VAL A 231 2.89 20.93 5.61
CA VAL A 231 3.15 22.38 5.70
C VAL A 231 1.99 23.11 6.36
N THR A 232 0.75 22.82 5.96
CA THR A 232 -0.46 23.43 6.55
C THR A 232 -0.59 23.17 8.04
N HIS A 233 -0.11 22.03 8.52
CA HIS A 233 -0.11 21.64 9.93
C HIS A 233 1.23 21.88 10.63
N GLU A 234 2.09 22.75 10.08
CA GLU A 234 3.35 23.21 10.70
C GLU A 234 4.37 22.09 11.03
N MET A 235 4.21 20.91 10.44
CA MET A 235 5.13 19.78 10.56
C MET A 235 6.30 19.84 9.59
N LEU A 236 6.21 20.72 8.60
CA LEU A 236 7.21 20.92 7.55
C LEU A 236 7.25 22.39 7.15
N GLU A 237 8.42 23.01 7.17
CA GLU A 237 8.59 24.34 6.59
C GLU A 237 8.57 24.30 5.06
N ARG A 238 7.99 25.34 4.44
CA ARG A 238 7.89 25.43 2.98
C ARG A 238 9.26 25.52 2.30
N THR A 239 10.25 26.07 2.98
CA THR A 239 11.62 26.27 2.48
C THR A 239 12.43 24.98 2.44
N LEU A 240 12.06 23.97 3.24
CA LEU A 240 12.77 22.70 3.36
C LEU A 240 12.88 21.95 2.05
N THR A 241 14.05 21.34 1.86
CA THR A 241 14.31 20.52 0.68
C THR A 241 13.40 19.32 0.66
N ARG A 242 12.87 18.97 -0.52
CA ARG A 242 11.99 17.81 -0.70
C ARG A 242 12.62 16.49 -0.26
N ALA A 243 13.93 16.36 -0.39
CA ALA A 243 14.68 15.16 -0.02
C ALA A 243 14.53 14.84 1.48
N ILE A 244 14.58 15.87 2.34
CA ILE A 244 14.45 15.71 3.80
C ILE A 244 13.15 15.01 4.20
N VAL A 245 12.07 15.20 3.44
CA VAL A 245 10.79 14.54 3.72
C VAL A 245 10.94 13.02 3.69
N TYR A 246 11.71 12.51 2.73
CA TYR A 246 11.81 11.08 2.46
C TYR A 246 13.05 10.41 3.06
N LEU A 247 14.09 11.19 3.37
CA LEU A 247 15.30 10.67 4.01
C LEU A 247 15.02 10.16 5.43
N PRO A 248 15.77 9.14 5.90
CA PRO A 248 15.63 8.63 7.25
C PRO A 248 16.05 9.66 8.31
N THR A 249 15.54 9.50 9.52
CA THR A 249 15.87 10.36 10.68
C THR A 249 17.35 10.33 11.06
N THR A 250 18.07 9.25 10.71
CA THR A 250 19.52 9.12 10.87
C THR A 250 20.31 10.13 10.03
N LEU A 251 19.72 10.65 8.95
CA LEU A 251 20.28 11.69 8.08
C LEU A 251 19.59 13.05 8.28
N GLY A 252 18.83 13.22 9.37
CA GLY A 252 18.11 14.47 9.66
C GLY A 252 16.76 14.61 8.94
N GLY A 253 16.35 13.58 8.21
CA GLY A 253 15.06 13.57 7.51
C GLY A 253 13.86 13.28 8.40
N ILE A 254 12.67 13.32 7.80
CA ILE A 254 11.39 13.00 8.45
C ILE A 254 11.13 11.49 8.45
N GLY A 255 11.63 10.77 7.44
CA GLY A 255 11.39 9.34 7.25
C GLY A 255 10.00 9.03 6.69
N LEU A 256 9.35 9.97 6.01
CA LEU A 256 8.09 9.68 5.30
C LEU A 256 8.37 8.80 4.09
N LYS A 257 7.61 7.74 3.88
CA LYS A 257 7.75 6.91 2.67
C LYS A 257 7.08 7.59 1.48
N SER A 258 7.76 7.64 0.33
CA SER A 258 7.14 8.12 -0.91
C SER A 258 6.11 7.11 -1.42
N VAL A 259 4.92 7.58 -1.81
CA VAL A 259 3.91 6.72 -2.45
C VAL A 259 4.50 6.15 -3.73
N ALA A 260 5.12 6.98 -4.58
CA ALA A 260 5.69 6.51 -5.84
C ALA A 260 6.73 5.40 -5.63
N ASN A 261 7.67 5.58 -4.70
CA ASN A 261 8.70 4.58 -4.43
C ASN A 261 8.11 3.27 -3.88
N GLU A 262 7.13 3.34 -2.96
CA GLU A 262 6.48 2.16 -2.41
C GLU A 262 5.60 1.44 -3.45
N THR A 263 4.98 2.16 -4.38
CA THR A 263 4.26 1.58 -5.52
C THR A 263 5.22 0.85 -6.48
N GLU A 264 6.39 1.40 -6.76
CA GLU A 264 7.44 0.70 -7.53
C GLU A 264 7.91 -0.59 -6.84
N ILE A 265 8.11 -0.53 -5.52
CA ILE A 265 8.45 -1.70 -4.70
C ILE A 265 7.36 -2.77 -4.80
N GLU A 266 6.10 -2.36 -4.79
CA GLU A 266 4.95 -3.26 -4.88
C GLU A 266 4.86 -3.96 -6.25
N TYR A 267 5.17 -3.27 -7.35
CA TYR A 267 5.31 -3.90 -8.67
C TYR A 267 6.37 -4.99 -8.66
N VAL A 268 7.57 -4.70 -8.15
CA VAL A 268 8.68 -5.67 -8.09
C VAL A 268 8.34 -6.85 -7.18
N ARG A 269 7.72 -6.60 -6.03
CA ARG A 269 7.30 -7.66 -5.09
C ARG A 269 6.37 -8.67 -5.74
N LYS A 270 5.32 -8.19 -6.42
CA LYS A 270 4.35 -9.05 -7.10
C LYS A 270 4.97 -9.78 -8.29
N TYR A 271 5.89 -9.14 -9.01
CA TYR A 271 6.63 -9.78 -10.09
C TYR A 271 7.50 -10.95 -9.60
N ILE A 272 8.23 -10.77 -8.50
CA ILE A 272 9.02 -11.86 -7.89
C ILE A 272 8.11 -13.02 -7.48
N TYR A 273 6.96 -12.72 -6.88
CA TYR A 273 5.98 -13.75 -6.52
C TYR A 273 5.47 -14.51 -7.76
N LEU A 274 5.10 -13.79 -8.82
CA LEU A 274 4.67 -14.37 -10.10
C LEU A 274 5.76 -15.28 -10.72
N LEU A 275 7.03 -14.89 -10.64
CA LEU A 275 8.13 -15.63 -11.24
C LEU A 275 8.45 -16.95 -10.54
N HIS A 276 8.33 -16.98 -9.21
CA HIS A 276 8.94 -18.04 -8.39
C HIS A 276 7.94 -18.87 -7.59
N HIS A 277 6.68 -18.43 -7.45
CA HIS A 277 5.67 -19.24 -6.78
C HIS A 277 5.22 -20.40 -7.69
N PRO A 278 5.24 -21.67 -7.23
CA PRO A 278 4.94 -22.83 -8.07
C PRO A 278 3.59 -22.77 -8.78
N ASP A 279 2.57 -22.29 -8.07
CA ASP A 279 1.19 -22.24 -8.56
C ASP A 279 0.90 -21.08 -9.52
N MET A 280 1.88 -20.20 -9.78
CA MET A 280 1.70 -19.03 -10.62
C MET A 280 2.07 -19.25 -12.09
N ARG A 281 2.39 -20.49 -12.48
CA ARG A 281 2.88 -20.81 -13.84
C ARG A 281 1.89 -20.39 -14.93
N GLU A 282 0.61 -20.71 -14.77
CA GLU A 282 -0.44 -20.37 -15.75
C GLU A 282 -0.70 -18.86 -15.78
N THR A 283 -0.83 -18.25 -14.61
CA THR A 283 -0.95 -16.79 -14.45
C THR A 283 0.21 -16.04 -15.10
N LYS A 284 1.43 -16.55 -14.95
CA LYS A 284 2.62 -15.98 -15.58
C LYS A 284 2.52 -16.04 -17.09
N ALA A 285 2.14 -17.19 -17.65
CA ALA A 285 1.98 -17.35 -19.10
C ALA A 285 0.91 -16.41 -19.67
N GLU A 286 -0.17 -16.15 -18.91
CA GLU A 286 -1.20 -15.16 -19.28
C GLU A 286 -0.62 -13.74 -19.35
N TYR A 287 0.09 -13.31 -18.31
CA TYR A 287 0.72 -11.99 -18.29
C TYR A 287 1.79 -11.82 -19.37
N GLU A 288 2.57 -12.86 -19.67
CA GLU A 288 3.53 -12.86 -20.76
C GLU A 288 2.83 -12.69 -22.12
N ARG A 289 1.69 -13.36 -22.34
CA ARG A 289 0.90 -13.21 -23.56
C ARG A 289 0.33 -11.79 -23.70
N LEU A 290 -0.20 -11.23 -22.62
CA LEU A 290 -0.69 -9.85 -22.60
C LEU A 290 0.44 -8.86 -22.89
N ALA A 291 1.62 -9.06 -22.29
CA ALA A 291 2.79 -8.21 -22.54
C ALA A 291 3.24 -8.30 -24.01
N ALA A 292 3.28 -9.49 -24.59
CA ALA A 292 3.60 -9.70 -26.01
C ALA A 292 2.58 -9.02 -26.95
N ALA A 293 1.32 -8.93 -26.53
CA ALA A 293 0.27 -8.19 -27.24
C ALA A 293 0.31 -6.66 -26.99
N GLY A 294 1.34 -6.15 -26.29
CA GLY A 294 1.52 -4.72 -26.01
C GLY A 294 0.68 -4.18 -24.85
N TRP A 295 0.06 -5.04 -24.05
CA TRP A 295 -0.73 -4.61 -22.90
C TRP A 295 0.17 -4.38 -21.69
N ARG A 296 0.00 -3.21 -21.06
CA ARG A 296 0.60 -2.91 -19.76
C ARG A 296 0.06 -3.87 -18.71
N ASN A 297 0.94 -4.46 -17.93
CA ASN A 297 0.61 -5.35 -16.83
C ASN A 297 1.71 -5.40 -15.76
N LEU A 298 1.58 -6.33 -14.82
CA LEU A 298 2.52 -6.54 -13.72
C LEU A 298 3.98 -6.72 -14.18
N ILE A 299 4.20 -7.52 -15.23
CA ILE A 299 5.54 -7.83 -15.75
C ILE A 299 6.16 -6.57 -16.33
N THR A 300 5.43 -5.87 -17.20
CA THR A 300 5.96 -4.66 -17.88
C THR A 300 6.28 -3.56 -16.87
N ASP A 301 5.45 -3.38 -15.84
CA ASP A 301 5.66 -2.36 -14.83
C ASP A 301 6.89 -2.65 -13.95
N ALA A 302 7.06 -3.90 -13.53
CA ALA A 302 8.21 -4.32 -12.72
C ALA A 302 9.53 -4.30 -13.51
N GLN A 303 9.53 -4.76 -14.76
CA GLN A 303 10.73 -4.72 -15.60
C GLN A 303 11.21 -3.29 -15.83
N GLN A 304 10.29 -2.35 -16.08
CA GLN A 304 10.65 -0.94 -16.19
C GLN A 304 11.24 -0.36 -14.89
N VAL A 305 10.71 -0.74 -13.72
CA VAL A 305 11.33 -0.38 -12.42
C VAL A 305 12.77 -0.90 -12.38
N LEU A 306 12.96 -2.21 -12.57
CA LEU A 306 14.28 -2.83 -12.47
C LEU A 306 15.30 -2.17 -13.41
N VAL A 307 14.94 -1.97 -14.68
CA VAL A 307 15.79 -1.28 -15.66
C VAL A 307 16.12 0.16 -15.23
N SER A 308 15.13 0.91 -14.71
CA SER A 308 15.34 2.31 -14.28
C SER A 308 16.31 2.47 -13.10
N TYR A 309 16.53 1.41 -12.32
CA TYR A 309 17.49 1.36 -11.23
C TYR A 309 18.74 0.52 -11.57
N GLY A 310 18.90 0.07 -12.81
CA GLY A 310 20.03 -0.76 -13.26
C GLY A 310 20.09 -2.11 -12.54
N MET A 311 18.93 -2.66 -12.17
CA MET A 311 18.80 -3.94 -11.49
C MET A 311 18.40 -5.01 -12.49
N GLU A 312 19.02 -6.17 -12.39
CA GLU A 312 18.47 -7.41 -12.93
C GLU A 312 17.75 -8.16 -11.80
N ALA A 313 16.65 -8.85 -12.10
CA ALA A 313 16.02 -9.72 -11.11
C ALA A 313 16.95 -10.93 -10.88
N PRO A 314 17.58 -11.06 -9.69
CA PRO A 314 18.48 -12.17 -9.46
C PRO A 314 17.69 -13.49 -9.44
N ALA A 315 18.29 -14.57 -9.92
CA ALA A 315 17.69 -15.89 -9.77
C ALA A 315 17.47 -16.21 -8.28
N ILE A 316 16.41 -16.95 -7.97
CA ILE A 316 16.21 -17.45 -6.61
C ILE A 316 17.33 -18.45 -6.29
N ASN A 317 18.05 -18.23 -5.19
CA ASN A 317 19.04 -19.19 -4.75
C ASN A 317 18.30 -20.46 -4.30
N PRO A 318 18.82 -21.67 -4.57
CA PRO A 318 18.14 -22.92 -4.21
C PRO A 318 17.77 -23.04 -2.72
N CYS A 319 18.51 -22.36 -1.83
CA CYS A 319 18.30 -22.40 -0.38
C CYS A 319 17.43 -21.25 0.16
N ASP A 320 17.09 -20.25 -0.64
CA ASP A 320 16.30 -19.11 -0.17
C ASP A 320 14.81 -19.40 -0.23
N SER A 321 14.09 -19.08 0.86
CA SER A 321 12.63 -18.97 0.78
C SER A 321 12.25 -17.81 -0.15
N LEU A 322 11.07 -17.90 -0.79
CA LEU A 322 10.53 -16.82 -1.63
C LEU A 322 10.47 -15.48 -0.88
N ASN A 323 10.10 -15.51 0.41
CA ASN A 323 10.05 -14.33 1.26
C ASN A 323 11.43 -13.72 1.49
N THR A 324 12.45 -14.55 1.75
CA THR A 324 13.84 -14.11 1.92
C THR A 324 14.37 -13.48 0.64
N HIS A 325 14.12 -14.12 -0.50
CA HIS A 325 14.53 -13.63 -1.80
C HIS A 325 13.85 -12.30 -2.14
N CYS A 326 12.52 -12.21 -2.00
CA CYS A 326 11.77 -10.98 -2.21
C CYS A 326 12.28 -9.84 -1.32
N LYS A 327 12.55 -10.11 -0.04
CA LYS A 327 13.09 -9.12 0.90
C LYS A 327 14.43 -8.57 0.41
N ARG A 328 15.36 -9.43 -0.02
CA ARG A 328 16.68 -9.01 -0.55
C ARG A 328 16.55 -8.05 -1.74
N VAL A 329 15.71 -8.39 -2.72
CA VAL A 329 15.52 -7.54 -3.91
C VAL A 329 14.89 -6.21 -3.53
N VAL A 330 13.86 -6.23 -2.68
CA VAL A 330 13.19 -5.01 -2.20
C VAL A 330 14.14 -4.12 -1.39
N ASP A 331 14.97 -4.68 -0.51
CA ASP A 331 15.94 -3.93 0.29
C ASP A 331 17.03 -3.31 -0.61
N SER A 332 17.43 -4.00 -1.68
CA SER A 332 18.34 -3.46 -2.70
C SER A 332 17.72 -2.27 -3.44
N LEU A 333 16.47 -2.40 -3.87
CA LEU A 333 15.73 -1.32 -4.54
C LEU A 333 15.55 -0.10 -3.62
N LYS A 334 15.18 -0.30 -2.36
CA LYS A 334 15.09 0.78 -1.35
C LYS A 334 16.41 1.50 -1.17
N SER A 335 17.51 0.76 -1.11
CA SER A 335 18.85 1.34 -0.97
C SER A 335 19.22 2.22 -2.17
N LEU A 336 18.84 1.82 -3.39
CA LEU A 336 19.04 2.60 -4.61
C LEU A 336 18.15 3.86 -4.65
N GLN A 337 16.89 3.74 -4.23
CA GLN A 337 15.96 4.86 -4.09
C GLN A 337 16.46 5.90 -3.07
N GLU A 338 16.97 5.44 -1.92
CA GLU A 338 17.60 6.30 -0.91
C GLU A 338 18.85 6.99 -1.48
N LYS A 339 19.73 6.24 -2.14
CA LYS A 339 20.94 6.78 -2.78
C LYS A 339 20.61 7.90 -3.76
N LYS A 340 19.63 7.69 -4.65
CA LYS A 340 19.17 8.72 -5.61
C LYS A 340 18.62 9.97 -4.91
N THR A 341 17.95 9.78 -3.78
CA THR A 341 17.44 10.90 -2.95
C THR A 341 18.60 11.69 -2.32
N ILE A 342 19.63 11.00 -1.81
CA ILE A 342 20.84 11.62 -1.25
C ILE A 342 21.63 12.36 -2.35
N GLU A 343 21.80 11.76 -3.52
CA GLU A 343 22.48 12.40 -4.67
C GLU A 343 21.76 13.69 -5.07
N SER A 344 20.43 13.65 -5.18
CA SER A 344 19.62 14.84 -5.46
C SER A 344 19.78 15.92 -4.39
N TRP A 345 19.83 15.54 -3.12
CA TRP A 345 19.98 16.46 -1.99
C TRP A 345 21.37 17.11 -1.92
N THR A 346 22.41 16.30 -2.09
CA THR A 346 23.82 16.73 -2.04
C THR A 346 24.24 17.58 -3.23
N ALA A 347 23.57 17.43 -4.37
CA ALA A 347 23.74 18.31 -5.52
C ALA A 347 23.25 19.74 -5.22
N SER A 348 22.16 19.90 -4.47
CA SER A 348 21.53 21.20 -4.22
C SER A 348 21.97 21.89 -2.94
N SER A 349 22.60 21.20 -1.98
CA SER A 349 22.86 21.75 -0.63
C SER A 349 24.27 21.43 -0.12
N HIS A 350 24.98 22.46 0.39
CA HIS A 350 26.26 22.28 1.09
C HIS A 350 26.07 21.53 2.41
N TYR A 351 25.02 21.88 3.16
CA TYR A 351 24.63 21.17 4.39
C TYR A 351 24.45 19.67 4.13
N ALA A 352 23.76 19.29 3.06
CA ALA A 352 23.55 17.89 2.68
C ALA A 352 24.86 17.13 2.48
N ARG A 353 25.87 17.76 1.87
CA ARG A 353 27.20 17.16 1.67
C ARG A 353 27.90 16.91 3.02
N LEU A 354 27.88 17.88 3.92
CA LEU A 354 28.46 17.75 5.26
C LEU A 354 27.77 16.64 6.07
N VAL A 355 26.43 16.62 6.09
CA VAL A 355 25.65 15.58 6.79
C VAL A 355 25.98 14.20 6.26
N THR A 356 26.03 14.04 4.94
CA THR A 356 26.29 12.74 4.30
C THR A 356 27.71 12.24 4.61
N GLN A 357 28.71 13.14 4.59
CA GLN A 357 30.10 12.81 4.96
C GLN A 357 30.24 12.47 6.44
N ALA A 358 29.49 13.16 7.31
CA ALA A 358 29.56 12.99 8.75
C ALA A 358 28.53 12.00 9.32
N LYS A 359 27.78 11.26 8.49
CA LYS A 359 26.63 10.41 8.89
C LYS A 359 26.91 9.44 10.04
N HIS A 360 28.15 8.97 10.18
CA HIS A 360 28.57 8.04 11.25
C HIS A 360 28.97 8.75 12.55
N LYS A 361 29.16 10.07 12.51
CA LYS A 361 29.63 10.91 13.62
C LYS A 361 28.52 11.79 14.19
N ILE A 362 27.45 12.05 13.43
CA ILE A 362 26.34 12.90 13.84
C ILE A 362 25.08 12.09 14.15
N ARG A 363 24.22 12.64 14.99
CA ARG A 363 22.90 12.09 15.32
C ARG A 363 21.89 13.22 15.42
N PHE A 364 20.62 12.88 15.29
CA PHE A 364 19.50 13.83 15.37
C PHE A 364 18.50 13.45 16.48
N PRO A 365 18.88 13.52 17.78
CA PRO A 365 18.05 13.03 18.88
C PRO A 365 16.66 13.68 18.93
N ALA A 366 16.59 14.99 18.64
CA ALA A 366 15.35 15.75 18.65
C ALA A 366 14.31 15.25 17.62
N LEU A 367 14.74 14.58 16.56
CA LEU A 367 13.84 14.02 15.55
C LEU A 367 13.27 12.65 15.95
N THR A 368 13.86 12.01 16.96
CA THR A 368 13.49 10.67 17.41
C THR A 368 12.76 10.66 18.75
N ASP A 369 12.90 11.71 19.55
CA ASP A 369 12.30 11.81 20.88
C ASP A 369 10.83 12.24 20.81
N TYR A 370 9.95 11.45 21.41
CA TYR A 370 8.50 11.69 21.43
C TYR A 370 8.08 12.84 22.35
N ARG A 371 8.98 13.32 23.20
CA ARG A 371 8.73 14.44 24.13
C ARG A 371 8.95 15.80 23.46
N VAL A 372 9.47 15.82 22.24
CA VAL A 372 9.79 17.05 21.53
C VAL A 372 8.57 17.51 20.75
N GLU A 373 8.17 18.75 20.99
CA GLU A 373 7.03 19.38 20.32
C GLU A 373 7.29 19.59 18.82
N THR A 374 6.20 19.65 18.04
CA THR A 374 6.23 19.87 16.58
C THR A 374 7.07 21.07 16.20
N TRP A 375 6.80 22.23 16.82
CA TRP A 375 7.52 23.47 16.53
C TRP A 375 9.04 23.33 16.71
N THR A 376 9.46 22.69 17.82
CA THR A 376 10.88 22.45 18.10
C THR A 376 11.52 21.54 17.05
N THR A 377 10.85 20.45 16.66
CA THR A 377 11.38 19.55 15.62
C THR A 377 11.48 20.22 14.25
N THR A 378 10.48 21.01 13.88
CA THR A 378 10.43 21.74 12.62
C THR A 378 11.52 22.82 12.60
N THR A 379 11.59 23.65 13.64
CA THR A 379 12.60 24.73 13.77
C THR A 379 14.02 24.19 13.78
N ALA A 380 14.29 23.13 14.55
CA ALA A 380 15.62 22.52 14.60
C ALA A 380 16.07 22.02 13.23
N ARG A 381 15.16 21.44 12.43
CA ARG A 381 15.48 20.96 11.09
C ARG A 381 15.72 22.09 10.11
N THR A 382 14.86 23.09 10.11
CA THR A 382 15.00 24.26 9.24
C THR A 382 16.26 25.06 9.58
N ALA A 383 16.59 25.18 10.87
CA ALA A 383 17.83 25.83 11.31
C ALA A 383 19.06 25.04 10.86
N ALA A 384 18.99 23.70 10.91
CA ALA A 384 20.07 22.84 10.45
C ALA A 384 20.34 22.99 8.94
N GLU A 385 19.31 23.13 8.09
CA GLU A 385 19.50 23.43 6.66
C GLU A 385 19.86 24.90 6.36
N GLU A 386 20.03 25.76 7.37
CA GLU A 386 20.21 27.21 7.21
C GLU A 386 19.05 27.86 6.41
N GLN A 387 17.80 27.52 6.75
CA GLN A 387 16.61 27.99 6.01
C GLN A 387 15.60 28.74 6.89
N VAL A 388 15.98 29.10 8.12
CA VAL A 388 15.12 29.88 9.02
C VAL A 388 15.30 31.37 8.71
N HIS A 389 14.37 31.90 7.92
CA HIS A 389 14.32 33.33 7.66
C HIS A 389 13.97 34.10 8.94
N GLY A 390 14.86 35.01 9.36
CA GLY A 390 14.72 35.78 10.61
C GLY A 390 15.65 35.33 11.76
N LEU A 391 16.26 34.14 11.65
CA LEU A 391 17.48 33.78 12.41
C LEU A 391 18.74 33.82 11.52
N GLU A 392 18.56 33.84 10.21
CA GLU A 392 19.50 34.48 9.30
C GLU A 392 19.42 36.00 9.46
N ALA A 393 20.58 36.65 9.51
CA ALA A 393 20.64 38.09 9.32
C ALA A 393 19.90 38.45 8.03
N ASN A 394 18.76 39.12 8.19
CA ASN A 394 17.98 39.77 7.15
C ASN A 394 18.89 40.22 5.97
N PRO A 395 18.57 39.89 4.71
CA PRO A 395 19.35 40.37 3.55
C PRO A 395 19.49 41.90 3.49
N ALA A 396 18.57 42.65 4.12
CA ALA A 396 18.63 44.10 4.29
C ALA A 396 19.42 44.56 5.53
N ARG A 397 20.00 43.64 6.29
CA ARG A 397 20.89 43.89 7.43
C ARG A 397 22.03 42.87 7.41
N HIS A 398 23.01 43.09 6.52
CA HIS A 398 24.36 42.57 6.73
C HIS A 398 24.87 43.10 8.08
N ARG A 399 24.72 42.31 9.14
CA ARG A 399 25.35 42.57 10.44
C ARG A 399 26.64 41.78 10.47
N THR A 400 27.73 42.49 10.69
CA THR A 400 29.00 41.90 11.09
C THR A 400 28.82 41.16 12.41
N CYS A 401 29.44 39.99 12.52
CA CYS A 401 29.35 39.12 13.69
C CYS A 401 29.46 39.86 15.02
N ARG A 402 28.49 39.64 15.90
CA ARG A 402 28.44 40.17 17.29
C ARG A 402 29.67 39.83 18.13
N LEU A 403 30.43 38.81 17.77
CA LEU A 403 31.66 38.41 18.44
C LEU A 403 32.90 39.11 17.86
N GLY A 404 32.75 40.02 16.89
CA GLY A 404 33.81 40.95 16.46
C GLY A 404 34.76 40.45 15.38
N CYS A 405 34.53 39.30 14.75
CA CYS A 405 35.41 38.78 13.69
C CYS A 405 35.08 39.28 12.27
N ASN A 406 34.18 40.27 12.14
CA ASN A 406 33.84 40.95 10.88
C ASN A 406 33.29 40.09 9.72
N THR A 407 33.04 38.80 9.92
CA THR A 407 32.26 37.96 8.99
C THR A 407 30.75 38.16 9.16
N ASN A 408 29.97 37.76 8.16
CA ASN A 408 28.50 37.83 8.21
C ASN A 408 27.98 37.01 9.40
N GLU A 409 27.11 37.63 10.20
CA GLU A 409 26.51 36.97 11.35
C GLU A 409 25.46 35.93 10.91
N THR A 410 25.76 34.65 11.09
CA THR A 410 24.81 33.54 10.99
C THR A 410 24.82 32.73 12.29
N ALA A 411 23.76 31.96 12.55
CA ALA A 411 23.70 31.09 13.73
C ALA A 411 24.85 30.07 13.74
N ASN A 412 25.18 29.49 12.58
CA ASN A 412 26.34 28.61 12.42
C ASN A 412 27.64 29.35 12.70
N HIS A 413 27.81 30.56 12.15
CA HIS A 413 29.00 31.36 12.37
C HIS A 413 29.22 31.67 13.86
N VAL A 414 28.21 32.17 14.57
CA VAL A 414 28.33 32.56 16.00
C VAL A 414 28.55 31.36 16.92
N VAL A 415 27.98 30.19 16.60
CA VAL A 415 27.98 29.02 17.49
C VAL A 415 29.16 28.08 17.24
N SER A 416 29.70 28.03 16.02
CA SER A 416 30.66 26.98 15.63
C SER A 416 31.89 27.48 14.86
N SER A 417 31.77 28.58 14.12
CA SER A 417 32.77 28.98 13.11
C SER A 417 33.41 30.34 13.39
N CYS A 418 33.15 30.93 14.57
CA CYS A 418 33.65 32.24 14.92
C CYS A 418 35.06 32.13 15.50
N ILE A 419 36.06 32.75 14.86
CA ILE A 419 37.44 32.74 15.35
C ILE A 419 37.60 33.42 16.72
N THR A 420 36.68 34.30 17.11
CA THR A 420 36.70 34.93 18.43
C THR A 420 36.09 34.05 19.53
N GLN A 421 35.44 32.93 19.19
CA GLN A 421 35.04 31.90 20.16
C GLN A 421 36.23 31.03 20.63
N GLU A 422 37.27 30.84 19.80
CA GLU A 422 38.49 30.12 20.22
C GLU A 422 39.19 30.81 21.40
N TYR A 423 39.09 32.15 21.50
CA TYR A 423 39.67 32.90 22.62
C TYR A 423 38.87 32.80 23.93
N LEU A 424 37.59 32.39 23.88
CA LEU A 424 36.77 32.20 25.07
C LEU A 424 36.92 30.80 25.68
N THR A 425 37.39 29.82 24.91
CA THR A 425 37.61 28.45 25.40
C THR A 425 38.99 28.26 26.05
N ALA A 426 39.92 29.19 25.88
CA ALA A 426 41.24 29.17 26.54
C ALA A 426 41.21 29.44 28.06
N TRP A 427 40.05 29.78 28.65
CA TRP A 427 39.93 30.12 30.08
C TRP A 427 39.38 28.99 30.97
N TYR A 428 39.11 27.80 30.43
CA TYR A 428 38.61 26.63 31.19
C TYR A 428 39.61 25.48 31.29
N THR A 429 40.90 25.79 31.48
CA THR A 429 41.95 24.80 31.82
C THR A 429 42.70 25.09 33.12
N THR A 430 42.13 25.88 34.02
CA THR A 430 42.60 25.97 35.42
C THR A 430 41.43 26.28 36.34
N LEU A 431 40.78 25.22 36.84
CA LEU A 431 40.32 25.04 38.22
C LEU A 431 39.86 23.59 38.41
#